data_AF-A0A8S3VMX2-F1
#
_entry.id   AF-A0A8S3VMX2-F1
#
_cell.length_a   1.000
_cell.length_b   1.000
_cell.length_c   1.000
_cell.angle_alpha   90.00
_cell.angle_beta   90.00
_cell.angle_gamma   90.00
#
_symmetry.space_group_name_H-M   'P 1'
#
loop_
_entity.id
_entity.type
_entity.pdbx_description
1 polymer ?
#
loop_
_entity_poly.entity_id
_entity_poly.type
_entity_poly.pdbx_seq_one_letter_code
_entity_poly.pdbx_strand_id
1 'polypeptide(L)'
;MSDDNPTNDSVSDNKPHFELYIKASVRDGESKGSCPICQQWFMVAHLLAEKSDVHFQVYTVPANNLPESFKAKTMSKTFPIVIGVQGRDTKGQDISNCVFDDADEVEKFFESVNVSRPLLKRTEAKNQLALRHVEDLYKKFNLFLQNPNDNGTKLTQQLKNVDGFLGEMETTFLCGSTISYSDTVLLSRLQHIRVAGKAYKSYEIPKELKNLWRYLSTAYQTKAFIQTLPSDQDIKLHYETKATTKLEKTIKLEGTSYSTDVDPECLNGEVEQQNGDE
;
A
#
# COMPACT_ATOMS: atom_id res chain seq x y z
N MET A 1 -24.49 -55.50 11.55
CA MET A 1 -25.38 -54.32 11.58
C MET A 1 -24.99 -53.50 12.79
N SER A 2 -24.04 -52.60 12.57
CA SER A 2 -23.70 -51.49 13.46
C SER A 2 -23.15 -50.44 12.50
N ASP A 3 -24.01 -49.51 12.10
CA ASP A 3 -23.69 -48.48 11.11
C ASP A 3 -22.77 -47.44 11.74
N ASP A 4 -21.49 -47.48 11.35
CA ASP A 4 -20.57 -46.36 11.51
C ASP A 4 -20.96 -45.29 10.48
N ASN A 5 -21.70 -44.28 10.92
CA ASN A 5 -21.95 -43.08 10.16
C ASN A 5 -20.83 -42.09 10.47
N PRO A 6 -19.89 -41.79 9.56
CA PRO A 6 -18.96 -40.70 9.78
C PRO A 6 -19.77 -39.41 9.68
N THR A 7 -19.92 -38.70 10.80
CA THR A 7 -20.36 -37.31 10.79
C THR A 7 -19.40 -36.53 9.91
N ASN A 8 -19.88 -36.24 8.70
CA ASN A 8 -19.23 -35.36 7.75
C ASN A 8 -19.26 -33.97 8.37
N ASP A 9 -18.18 -33.60 9.08
CA ASP A 9 -17.89 -32.22 9.48
C ASP A 9 -17.61 -31.39 8.21
N SER A 10 -18.64 -31.14 7.41
CA SER A 10 -18.65 -30.02 6.48
C SER A 10 -19.10 -28.80 7.26
N VAL A 11 -18.23 -28.25 8.11
CA VAL A 11 -18.31 -26.83 8.45
C VAL A 11 -18.14 -26.13 7.11
N SER A 12 -19.25 -25.74 6.48
CA SER A 12 -19.21 -24.94 5.27
C SER A 12 -18.33 -23.74 5.57
N ASP A 13 -17.23 -23.61 4.82
CA ASP A 13 -16.23 -22.57 4.97
C ASP A 13 -16.88 -21.22 4.65
N ASN A 14 -17.61 -20.66 5.62
CA ASN A 14 -18.44 -19.46 5.47
C ASN A 14 -17.59 -18.17 5.46
N LYS A 15 -16.27 -18.32 5.28
CA LYS A 15 -15.31 -17.24 5.26
C LYS A 15 -15.59 -16.31 4.08
N PRO A 16 -15.46 -15.00 4.27
CA PRO A 16 -15.52 -14.05 3.18
C PRO A 16 -14.55 -14.42 2.06
N HIS A 17 -15.08 -14.61 0.87
CA HIS A 17 -14.32 -14.75 -0.36
C HIS A 17 -14.71 -13.62 -1.30
N PHE A 18 -13.72 -12.86 -1.77
CA PHE A 18 -13.95 -11.71 -2.65
C PHE A 18 -12.90 -11.60 -3.76
N GLU A 19 -13.23 -10.84 -4.80
CA GLU A 19 -12.32 -10.43 -5.86
C GLU A 19 -11.93 -8.96 -5.65
N LEU A 20 -10.63 -8.67 -5.71
CA LEU A 20 -10.10 -7.31 -5.66
C LEU A 20 -9.64 -6.90 -7.06
N TYR A 21 -10.28 -5.90 -7.62
CA TYR A 21 -9.92 -5.32 -8.91
C TYR A 21 -9.04 -4.09 -8.71
N ILE A 22 -7.85 -4.12 -9.31
CA ILE A 22 -6.86 -3.03 -9.27
C ILE A 22 -6.54 -2.53 -10.68
N LYS A 23 -6.01 -1.32 -10.78
CA LYS A 23 -5.54 -0.80 -12.08
C LYS A 23 -4.40 -1.66 -12.62
N ALA A 24 -4.48 -2.04 -13.89
CA ALA A 24 -3.37 -2.68 -14.60
C ALA A 24 -2.25 -1.67 -14.89
N SER A 25 -1.06 -2.18 -15.14
CA SER A 25 0.07 -1.43 -15.66
C SER A 25 -0.32 -0.72 -16.96
N VAL A 26 0.08 0.54 -17.08
CA VAL A 26 -0.10 1.32 -18.31
C VAL A 26 0.92 0.94 -19.39
N ARG A 27 1.92 0.12 -19.04
CA ARG A 27 2.99 -0.32 -19.93
C ARG A 27 2.64 -1.62 -20.66
N ASP A 28 2.18 -2.63 -19.93
CA ASP A 28 1.85 -3.95 -20.50
C ASP A 28 0.34 -4.25 -20.53
N GLY A 29 -0.49 -3.53 -19.78
CA GLY A 29 -1.93 -3.76 -19.73
C GLY A 29 -2.37 -4.99 -18.93
N GLU A 30 -1.45 -5.72 -18.31
CA GLU A 30 -1.73 -7.00 -17.65
C GLU A 30 -1.22 -7.03 -16.21
N SER A 31 -0.02 -6.52 -15.94
CA SER A 31 0.58 -6.57 -14.61
C SER A 31 -0.04 -5.52 -13.67
N LYS A 32 0.32 -5.58 -12.39
CA LYS A 32 -0.17 -4.64 -11.37
C LYS A 32 0.30 -3.21 -11.65
N GLY A 33 -0.64 -2.27 -11.73
CA GLY A 33 -0.36 -0.86 -11.93
C GLY A 33 0.06 -0.14 -10.65
N SER A 34 0.46 1.12 -10.81
CA SER A 34 1.02 1.99 -9.77
C SER A 34 -0.03 2.89 -9.10
N CYS A 35 -1.21 2.37 -8.78
CA CYS A 35 -2.21 3.15 -8.06
C CYS A 35 -2.00 2.99 -6.54
N PRO A 36 -1.63 4.05 -5.78
CA PRO A 36 -1.29 3.90 -4.36
C PRO A 36 -2.45 3.35 -3.52
N ILE A 37 -3.68 3.78 -3.79
CA ILE A 37 -4.86 3.27 -3.07
C ILE A 37 -5.20 1.83 -3.45
N CYS A 38 -4.92 1.39 -4.68
CA CYS A 38 -5.01 -0.03 -5.04
C CYS A 38 -3.97 -0.86 -4.27
N GLN A 39 -2.72 -0.38 -4.19
CA GLN A 39 -1.67 -1.06 -3.43
C GLN A 39 -2.03 -1.13 -1.94
N GLN A 40 -2.56 -0.05 -1.36
CA GLN A 40 -3.02 0.01 0.03
C GLN A 40 -3.99 -1.14 0.33
N TRP A 41 -5.08 -1.23 -0.43
CA TRP A 41 -6.12 -2.25 -0.20
C TRP A 41 -5.67 -3.66 -0.59
N PHE A 42 -4.80 -3.80 -1.59
CA PHE A 42 -4.19 -5.09 -1.91
C PHE A 42 -3.31 -5.58 -0.75
N MET A 43 -2.57 -4.69 -0.09
CA MET A 43 -1.79 -5.04 1.08
C MET A 43 -2.70 -5.42 2.28
N VAL A 44 -3.81 -4.70 2.50
CA VAL A 44 -4.80 -5.07 3.51
C VAL A 44 -5.37 -6.48 3.23
N ALA A 45 -5.73 -6.79 1.99
CA ALA A 45 -6.23 -8.11 1.60
C ALA A 45 -5.20 -9.22 1.88
N HIS A 46 -3.92 -9.01 1.52
CA HIS A 46 -2.83 -9.93 1.84
C HIS A 46 -2.73 -10.18 3.36
N LEU A 47 -2.76 -9.11 4.15
CA LEU A 47 -2.61 -9.17 5.60
C LEU A 47 -3.78 -9.88 6.30
N LEU A 48 -5.00 -9.75 5.78
CA LEU A 48 -6.16 -10.50 6.28
C LEU A 48 -6.07 -11.99 5.90
N ALA A 49 -5.65 -12.29 4.67
CA ALA A 49 -5.49 -13.68 4.20
C ALA A 49 -4.38 -14.43 4.95
N GLU A 50 -3.32 -13.77 5.41
CA GLU A 50 -2.26 -14.38 6.24
C GLU A 50 -2.79 -15.00 7.54
N LYS A 51 -3.90 -14.49 8.08
CA LYS A 51 -4.57 -15.05 9.27
C LYS A 51 -5.72 -16.00 8.93
N SER A 52 -5.92 -16.29 7.64
CA SER A 52 -7.04 -17.09 7.14
C SER A 52 -8.41 -16.48 7.50
N ASP A 53 -8.47 -15.16 7.71
CA ASP A 53 -9.74 -14.43 7.95
C ASP A 53 -10.59 -14.40 6.68
N VAL A 54 -9.95 -14.33 5.51
CA VAL A 54 -10.59 -14.16 4.21
C VAL A 54 -9.85 -14.95 3.12
N HIS A 55 -10.55 -15.25 2.04
CA HIS A 55 -9.96 -15.65 0.76
C HIS A 55 -10.14 -14.54 -0.27
N PHE A 56 -9.14 -14.32 -1.13
CA PHE A 56 -9.29 -13.35 -2.20
C PHE A 56 -8.51 -13.72 -3.45
N GLN A 57 -8.98 -13.24 -4.61
CA GLN A 57 -8.19 -13.16 -5.83
C GLN A 57 -8.03 -11.71 -6.26
N VAL A 58 -6.94 -11.42 -6.97
CA VAL A 58 -6.69 -10.10 -7.55
C VAL A 58 -6.77 -10.16 -9.05
N TYR A 59 -7.48 -9.19 -9.62
CA TYR A 59 -7.58 -8.96 -11.04
C TYR A 59 -7.08 -7.57 -11.39
N THR A 60 -6.31 -7.47 -12.45
CA THR A 60 -5.83 -6.21 -13.02
C THR A 60 -6.76 -5.77 -14.15
N VAL A 61 -7.07 -4.48 -14.21
CA VAL A 61 -8.00 -3.93 -15.20
C VAL A 61 -7.35 -2.75 -15.93
N PRO A 62 -7.22 -2.79 -17.27
CA PRO A 62 -6.76 -1.65 -18.05
C PRO A 62 -7.77 -0.49 -17.96
N ALA A 63 -7.36 0.63 -17.37
CA ALA A 63 -8.26 1.77 -17.15
C ALA A 63 -8.84 2.38 -18.46
N ASN A 64 -8.11 2.24 -19.56
CA ASN A 64 -8.50 2.78 -20.87
C ASN A 64 -9.29 1.79 -21.73
N ASN A 65 -9.31 0.50 -21.38
CA ASN A 65 -10.01 -0.52 -22.14
C ASN A 65 -10.55 -1.60 -21.19
N LEU A 66 -11.75 -1.34 -20.63
CA LEU A 66 -12.40 -2.27 -19.72
C LEU A 66 -12.81 -3.56 -20.44
N PRO A 67 -12.40 -4.76 -19.97
CA PRO A 67 -12.83 -6.04 -20.54
C PRO A 67 -14.34 -6.25 -20.42
N GLU A 68 -14.96 -6.95 -21.37
CA GLU A 68 -16.41 -7.24 -21.34
C GLU A 68 -16.82 -8.06 -20.12
N SER A 69 -16.00 -9.02 -19.71
CA SER A 69 -16.20 -9.82 -18.49
C SER A 69 -16.23 -8.97 -17.22
N PHE A 70 -15.49 -7.85 -17.20
CA PHE A 70 -15.51 -6.89 -16.10
C PHE A 70 -16.75 -5.98 -16.18
N LYS A 71 -17.08 -5.46 -17.38
CA LYS A 71 -18.28 -4.64 -17.63
C LYS A 71 -19.58 -5.35 -17.26
N ALA A 72 -19.62 -6.68 -17.40
CA ALA A 72 -20.76 -7.49 -16.98
C ALA A 72 -20.99 -7.48 -15.47
N LYS A 73 -19.97 -7.17 -14.66
CA LYS A 73 -20.04 -7.10 -13.20
C LYS A 73 -20.24 -5.67 -12.69
N THR A 74 -19.50 -4.71 -13.26
CA THR A 74 -19.61 -3.29 -12.92
C THR A 74 -19.09 -2.40 -14.05
N MET A 75 -19.63 -1.18 -14.14
CA MET A 75 -19.17 -0.14 -15.07
C MET A 75 -18.30 0.92 -14.39
N SER A 76 -17.98 0.76 -13.10
CA SER A 76 -17.15 1.70 -12.36
C SER A 76 -15.72 1.77 -12.93
N LYS A 77 -15.16 2.97 -12.87
CA LYS A 77 -13.77 3.29 -13.25
C LYS A 77 -12.96 3.77 -12.05
N THR A 78 -13.54 3.70 -10.86
CA THR A 78 -12.94 4.15 -9.61
C THR A 78 -12.34 2.93 -8.91
N PHE A 79 -11.01 2.80 -8.98
CA PHE A 79 -10.29 1.67 -8.39
C PHE A 79 -9.68 2.03 -7.02
N PRO A 80 -9.53 1.05 -6.12
CA PRO A 80 -9.88 -0.36 -6.29
C PRO A 80 -11.38 -0.63 -6.20
N ILE A 81 -11.81 -1.79 -6.70
CA ILE A 81 -13.18 -2.27 -6.62
C ILE A 81 -13.15 -3.64 -5.96
N VAL A 82 -14.11 -3.91 -5.09
CA VAL A 82 -14.28 -5.22 -4.47
C VAL A 82 -15.60 -5.83 -4.90
N ILE A 83 -15.57 -7.12 -5.24
CA ILE A 83 -16.77 -7.89 -5.53
C ILE A 83 -16.78 -9.11 -4.61
N GLY A 84 -17.79 -9.21 -3.75
CA GLY A 84 -17.96 -10.39 -2.90
C GLY A 84 -18.40 -11.59 -3.75
N VAL A 85 -17.73 -12.73 -3.56
CA VAL A 85 -18.04 -13.99 -4.25
C VAL A 85 -18.97 -14.82 -3.40
N GLN A 86 -18.58 -15.05 -2.14
CA GLN A 86 -19.35 -15.82 -1.17
C GLN A 86 -18.94 -15.52 0.27
N GLY A 87 -19.71 -16.04 1.22
CA GLY A 87 -19.42 -15.95 2.66
C GLY A 87 -20.16 -14.82 3.35
N ARG A 88 -19.88 -14.63 4.64
CA ARG A 88 -20.55 -13.63 5.47
C ARG A 88 -19.56 -12.76 6.20
N ASP A 89 -19.92 -11.49 6.35
CA ASP A 89 -19.15 -10.54 7.15
C ASP A 89 -19.25 -10.82 8.66
N THR A 90 -18.54 -10.03 9.47
CA THR A 90 -18.55 -10.14 10.94
C THR A 90 -19.92 -9.91 11.59
N LYS A 91 -20.90 -9.35 10.86
CA LYS A 91 -22.28 -9.14 11.31
C LYS A 91 -23.23 -10.22 10.79
N GLY A 92 -22.72 -11.22 10.06
CA GLY A 92 -23.51 -12.28 9.45
C GLY A 92 -24.22 -11.86 8.15
N GLN A 93 -23.91 -10.68 7.60
CA GLN A 93 -24.45 -10.24 6.32
C GLN A 93 -23.77 -11.01 5.19
N ASP A 94 -24.57 -11.53 4.26
CA ASP A 94 -24.07 -12.17 3.04
C ASP A 94 -23.43 -11.13 2.13
N ILE A 95 -22.20 -11.39 1.68
CA ILE A 95 -21.44 -10.49 0.79
C ILE A 95 -21.51 -10.92 -0.68
N SER A 96 -22.18 -12.04 -0.98
CA SER A 96 -22.22 -12.63 -2.33
C SER A 96 -22.81 -11.68 -3.36
N ASN A 97 -22.08 -11.45 -4.45
CA ASN A 97 -22.41 -10.54 -5.56
C ASN A 97 -22.57 -9.06 -5.17
N CYS A 98 -22.15 -8.66 -3.96
CA CYS A 98 -22.08 -7.25 -3.59
C CYS A 98 -20.88 -6.60 -4.26
N VAL A 99 -21.10 -5.44 -4.90
CA VAL A 99 -20.08 -4.62 -5.54
C VAL A 99 -19.82 -3.41 -4.66
N PHE A 100 -18.55 -3.12 -4.37
CA PHE A 100 -18.09 -1.97 -3.62
C PHE A 100 -17.11 -1.20 -4.49
N ASP A 101 -17.52 -0.05 -5.02
CA ASP A 101 -16.81 0.64 -6.10
C ASP A 101 -16.55 2.14 -5.89
N ASP A 102 -16.71 2.59 -4.64
CA ASP A 102 -16.16 3.83 -4.11
C ASP A 102 -15.27 3.62 -2.86
N ALA A 103 -14.57 4.67 -2.46
CA ALA A 103 -13.59 4.59 -1.37
C ALA A 103 -14.20 4.25 0.00
N ASP A 104 -15.38 4.78 0.31
CA ASP A 104 -16.04 4.57 1.61
C ASP A 104 -16.64 3.17 1.68
N GLU A 105 -17.21 2.69 0.57
CA GLU A 105 -17.74 1.33 0.45
C GLU A 105 -16.64 0.27 0.56
N VAL A 106 -15.52 0.45 -0.15
CA VAL A 106 -14.37 -0.46 -0.06
C VAL A 106 -13.84 -0.49 1.38
N GLU A 107 -13.74 0.66 2.05
CA GLU A 107 -13.31 0.71 3.43
C GLU A 107 -14.26 -0.04 4.37
N LYS A 108 -15.56 0.21 4.27
CA LYS A 108 -16.59 -0.50 5.06
C LYS A 108 -16.55 -2.01 4.83
N PHE A 109 -16.32 -2.44 3.59
CA PHE A 109 -16.16 -3.86 3.26
C PHE A 109 -14.97 -4.47 4.01
N PHE A 110 -13.79 -3.86 3.93
CA PHE A 110 -12.61 -4.39 4.60
C PHE A 110 -12.75 -4.36 6.14
N GLU A 111 -13.44 -3.37 6.70
CA GLU A 111 -13.77 -3.37 8.12
C GLU A 111 -14.76 -4.48 8.50
N SER A 112 -15.75 -4.77 7.64
CA SER A 112 -16.78 -5.77 7.91
C SER A 112 -16.26 -7.21 7.84
N VAL A 113 -15.27 -7.50 7.00
CA VAL A 113 -14.67 -8.84 6.88
C VAL A 113 -13.47 -9.06 7.81
N ASN A 114 -12.99 -8.03 8.50
CA ASN A 114 -11.84 -8.11 9.39
C ASN A 114 -12.24 -8.61 10.80
N VAL A 115 -11.97 -9.90 11.03
CA VAL A 115 -12.28 -10.60 12.29
C VAL A 115 -11.17 -10.42 13.32
N SER A 116 -9.91 -10.66 12.95
CA SER A 116 -8.83 -10.89 13.93
C SER A 116 -7.77 -9.79 14.00
N ARG A 117 -7.85 -8.76 13.15
CA ARG A 117 -6.79 -7.73 13.03
C ARG A 117 -7.31 -6.30 13.30
N PRO A 118 -7.58 -5.93 14.56
CA PRO A 118 -8.04 -4.57 14.92
C PRO A 118 -7.16 -3.45 14.36
N LEU A 119 -5.84 -3.62 14.35
CA LEU A 119 -4.90 -2.64 13.78
C LEU A 119 -5.03 -2.42 12.26
N LEU A 120 -5.79 -3.25 11.53
CA LEU A 120 -6.11 -3.00 10.12
C LEU A 120 -7.43 -2.24 9.91
N LYS A 121 -8.14 -1.86 10.98
CA LYS A 121 -9.33 -1.01 10.90
C LYS A 121 -8.91 0.45 10.95
N ARG A 122 -9.40 1.27 10.01
CA ARG A 122 -9.10 2.71 10.00
C ARG A 122 -9.58 3.36 11.29
N THR A 123 -10.76 2.93 11.77
CA THR A 123 -11.43 3.42 12.98
C THR A 123 -10.64 3.24 14.27
N GLU A 124 -9.60 2.39 14.27
CA GLU A 124 -8.81 2.13 15.46
C GLU A 124 -8.01 3.34 15.94
N ALA A 125 -8.05 3.64 17.24
CA ALA A 125 -7.53 4.90 17.80
C ALA A 125 -6.05 5.15 17.46
N LYS A 126 -5.22 4.10 17.46
CA LYS A 126 -3.81 4.19 17.05
C LYS A 126 -3.65 4.56 15.57
N ASN A 127 -4.50 4.03 14.69
CA ASN A 127 -4.49 4.39 13.29
C ASN A 127 -4.92 5.86 13.11
N GLN A 128 -6.00 6.29 13.79
CA GLN A 128 -6.44 7.69 13.75
C GLN A 128 -5.36 8.67 14.22
N LEU A 129 -4.59 8.30 15.25
CA LEU A 129 -3.45 9.10 15.69
C LEU A 129 -2.36 9.16 14.60
N ALA A 130 -1.91 8.00 14.10
CA ALA A 130 -0.86 7.93 13.09
C ALA A 130 -1.24 8.63 11.77
N LEU A 131 -2.51 8.55 11.33
CA LEU A 131 -2.97 9.17 10.08
C LEU A 131 -2.80 10.68 10.06
N ARG A 132 -2.88 11.36 11.21
CA ARG A 132 -2.64 12.82 11.32
C ARG A 132 -1.24 13.23 10.88
N HIS A 133 -0.27 12.32 10.97
CA HIS A 133 1.11 12.54 10.54
C HIS A 133 1.35 12.13 9.08
N VAL A 134 0.46 11.32 8.50
CA VAL A 134 0.69 10.62 7.21
C VAL A 134 -0.17 11.17 6.07
N GLU A 135 -1.41 11.58 6.32
CA GLU A 135 -2.40 11.82 5.26
C GLU A 135 -2.01 12.94 4.28
N ASP A 136 -1.33 13.96 4.78
CA ASP A 136 -0.91 15.14 4.01
C ASP A 136 0.34 14.88 3.15
N LEU A 137 1.09 13.81 3.42
CA LEU A 137 2.37 13.51 2.79
C LEU A 137 2.24 13.40 1.27
N TYR A 138 1.26 12.64 0.79
CA TYR A 138 1.06 12.44 -0.64
C TYR A 138 0.64 13.71 -1.37
N LYS A 139 -0.17 14.56 -0.72
CA LYS A 139 -0.56 15.86 -1.26
C LYS A 139 0.67 16.76 -1.41
N LYS A 140 1.55 16.84 -0.41
CA LYS A 140 2.80 17.62 -0.52
C LYS A 140 3.70 17.07 -1.62
N PHE A 141 3.80 15.75 -1.76
CA PHE A 141 4.59 15.13 -2.83
C PHE A 141 4.07 15.47 -4.23
N ASN A 142 2.76 15.39 -4.45
CA ASN A 142 2.17 15.77 -5.74
C ASN A 142 2.40 17.25 -6.07
N LEU A 143 2.21 18.15 -5.09
CA LEU A 143 2.49 19.58 -5.27
C LEU A 143 3.98 19.83 -5.57
N PHE A 144 4.87 19.10 -4.89
CA PHE A 144 6.30 19.15 -5.15
C PHE A 144 6.62 18.76 -6.60
N LEU A 145 6.07 17.67 -7.13
CA LEU A 145 6.31 17.27 -8.52
C LEU A 145 5.71 18.23 -9.56
N GLN A 146 4.60 18.90 -9.22
CA GLN A 146 3.86 19.80 -10.13
C GLN A 146 4.40 21.23 -10.18
N ASN A 147 5.36 21.59 -9.33
CA ASN A 147 5.91 22.95 -9.29
C ASN A 147 7.40 22.92 -9.68
N PRO A 148 7.83 23.53 -10.80
CA PRO A 148 9.22 23.45 -11.25
C PRO A 148 10.21 24.10 -10.27
N ASN A 149 9.76 25.06 -9.46
CA ASN A 149 10.61 25.81 -8.52
C ASN A 149 10.58 25.24 -7.09
N ASP A 150 9.83 24.16 -6.85
CA ASP A 150 9.78 23.54 -5.51
C ASP A 150 11.03 22.66 -5.29
N ASN A 151 11.78 23.00 -4.25
CA ASN A 151 13.01 22.32 -3.83
C ASN A 151 12.79 21.19 -2.80
N GLY A 152 11.53 20.86 -2.50
CA GLY A 152 11.18 19.75 -1.62
C GLY A 152 11.12 20.11 -0.13
N THR A 153 11.35 21.37 0.26
CA THR A 153 11.34 21.79 1.69
C THR A 153 10.08 21.35 2.43
N LYS A 154 8.89 21.56 1.83
CA LYS A 154 7.61 21.18 2.45
C LYS A 154 7.41 19.66 2.54
N LEU A 155 7.88 18.92 1.53
CA LEU A 155 7.85 17.46 1.52
C LEU A 155 8.78 16.90 2.60
N THR A 156 10.02 17.39 2.65
CA THR A 156 11.01 17.04 3.67
C THR A 156 10.51 17.34 5.08
N GLN A 157 9.84 18.48 5.29
CA GLN A 157 9.25 18.79 6.59
C GLN A 157 8.17 17.79 6.99
N GLN A 158 7.32 17.33 6.06
CA GLN A 158 6.35 16.28 6.39
C GLN A 158 7.01 14.92 6.66
N LEU A 159 8.07 14.57 5.92
CA LEU A 159 8.84 13.36 6.21
C LEU A 159 9.51 13.42 7.59
N LYS A 160 10.01 14.59 8.01
CA LYS A 160 10.51 14.83 9.38
C LYS A 160 9.43 14.63 10.44
N ASN A 161 8.20 15.06 10.18
CA ASN A 161 7.08 14.83 11.10
C ASN A 161 6.75 13.34 11.24
N VAL A 162 6.82 12.56 10.15
CA VAL A 162 6.65 11.10 10.18
C VAL A 162 7.81 10.42 10.90
N ASP A 163 9.05 10.84 10.63
CA ASP A 163 10.24 10.31 11.28
C ASP A 163 10.22 10.55 12.80
N GLY A 164 9.87 11.76 13.24
CA GLY A 164 9.71 12.09 14.65
C GLY A 164 8.64 11.24 15.32
N PHE A 165 7.48 11.06 14.69
CA PHE A 165 6.42 10.19 15.20
C PHE A 165 6.87 8.72 15.34
N LEU A 166 7.59 8.18 14.34
CA LEU A 166 8.16 6.83 14.42
C LEU A 166 9.18 6.71 15.58
N GLY A 167 9.97 7.77 15.82
CA GLY A 167 10.90 7.84 16.94
C GLY A 167 10.19 7.84 18.29
N GLU A 168 9.14 8.65 18.45
CA GLU A 168 8.34 8.73 19.67
C GLU A 168 7.59 7.44 20.01
N MET A 169 7.12 6.71 19.00
CA MET A 169 6.37 5.46 19.22
C MET A 169 7.25 4.26 19.57
N GLU A 170 8.57 4.33 19.32
CA GLU A 170 9.55 3.27 19.59
C GLU A 170 9.09 1.86 19.12
N THR A 171 8.37 1.80 18.01
CA THR A 171 7.78 0.56 17.46
C THR A 171 8.32 0.27 16.05
N THR A 172 8.18 -0.98 15.61
CA THR A 172 8.63 -1.41 14.27
C THR A 172 7.85 -0.73 13.15
N PHE A 173 6.55 -0.57 13.33
CA PHE A 173 5.62 0.07 12.41
C PHE A 173 4.81 1.15 13.15
N LEU A 174 3.99 1.94 12.44
CA LEU A 174 3.34 3.14 13.00
C LEU A 174 2.47 2.91 14.24
N CYS A 175 1.92 1.71 14.41
CA CYS A 175 0.98 1.41 15.50
C CYS A 175 1.41 0.24 16.39
N GLY A 176 2.58 -0.37 16.13
CA GLY A 176 3.04 -1.56 16.84
C GLY A 176 4.10 -2.38 16.09
N SER A 177 4.24 -3.65 16.46
CA SER A 177 5.20 -4.58 15.88
C SER A 177 4.75 -5.24 14.57
N THR A 178 3.51 -5.00 14.13
CA THR A 178 2.93 -5.55 12.90
C THR A 178 2.30 -4.45 12.06
N ILE A 179 2.29 -4.60 10.73
CA ILE A 179 1.63 -3.67 9.81
C ILE A 179 0.17 -3.41 10.20
N SER A 180 -0.17 -2.13 10.31
CA SER A 180 -1.48 -1.54 10.56
C SER A 180 -2.09 -0.94 9.29
N TYR A 181 -3.33 -0.45 9.38
CA TYR A 181 -3.97 0.30 8.30
C TYR A 181 -3.12 1.52 7.90
N SER A 182 -2.66 2.30 8.88
CA SER A 182 -1.87 3.52 8.62
C SER A 182 -0.53 3.22 7.94
N ASP A 183 0.07 2.06 8.22
CA ASP A 183 1.27 1.61 7.51
C ASP A 183 0.96 1.35 6.03
N THR A 184 -0.21 0.78 5.72
CA THR A 184 -0.62 0.55 4.31
C THR A 184 -0.84 1.84 3.52
N VAL A 185 -1.26 2.89 4.22
CA VAL A 185 -1.37 4.24 3.68
C VAL A 185 0.03 4.81 3.45
N LEU A 186 0.90 4.79 4.45
CA LEU A 186 2.23 5.40 4.38
C LEU A 186 3.14 4.71 3.35
N LEU A 187 3.23 3.37 3.37
CA LEU A 187 4.15 2.60 2.53
C LEU A 187 3.88 2.76 1.04
N SER A 188 2.59 2.71 0.65
CA SER A 188 2.19 2.93 -0.75
C SER A 188 2.58 4.31 -1.27
N ARG A 189 2.67 5.31 -0.39
CA ARG A 189 3.05 6.69 -0.72
C ARG A 189 4.57 6.90 -0.69
N LEU A 190 5.27 6.31 0.29
CA LEU A 190 6.72 6.40 0.40
C LEU A 190 7.43 5.78 -0.81
N GLN A 191 6.94 4.64 -1.31
CA GLN A 191 7.54 4.04 -2.51
C GLN A 191 7.46 4.98 -3.72
N HIS A 192 6.31 5.65 -3.88
CA HIS A 192 6.13 6.65 -4.92
C HIS A 192 7.07 7.85 -4.75
N ILE A 193 7.25 8.33 -3.51
CA ILE A 193 8.19 9.42 -3.20
C ILE A 193 9.62 9.03 -3.57
N ARG A 194 10.07 7.82 -3.21
CA ARG A 194 11.43 7.35 -3.54
C ARG A 194 11.66 7.29 -5.04
N VAL A 195 10.77 6.63 -5.77
CA VAL A 195 10.98 6.36 -7.19
C VAL A 195 10.75 7.61 -8.04
N ALA A 196 9.60 8.28 -7.90
CA ALA A 196 9.28 9.43 -8.74
C ALA A 196 9.96 10.72 -8.25
N GLY A 197 10.23 10.88 -6.95
CA GLY A 197 11.05 11.99 -6.45
C GLY A 197 12.45 11.98 -7.05
N LYS A 198 13.10 10.81 -7.04
CA LYS A 198 14.43 10.63 -7.66
C LYS A 198 14.38 10.82 -9.16
N ALA A 199 13.42 10.19 -9.85
CA ALA A 199 13.35 10.25 -11.31
C ALA A 199 13.12 11.66 -11.85
N TYR A 200 12.17 12.42 -11.28
CA TYR A 200 11.74 13.69 -11.85
C TYR A 200 12.44 14.92 -11.29
N LYS A 201 13.04 14.81 -10.09
CA LYS A 201 13.62 15.97 -9.39
C LYS A 201 14.94 15.67 -8.68
N SER A 202 15.52 14.49 -8.89
CA SER A 202 16.71 14.03 -8.16
C SER A 202 16.55 14.14 -6.64
N TYR A 203 15.31 14.02 -6.16
CA TYR A 203 15.00 14.11 -4.73
C TYR A 203 15.18 12.75 -4.09
N GLU A 204 15.93 12.72 -2.99
CA GLU A 204 16.08 11.54 -2.14
C GLU A 204 15.57 11.86 -0.73
N ILE A 205 14.99 10.87 -0.06
CA ILE A 205 14.62 10.99 1.35
C ILE A 205 15.91 11.25 2.13
N PRO A 206 15.99 12.29 2.97
CA PRO A 206 17.24 12.63 3.64
C PRO A 206 17.77 11.48 4.50
N LYS A 207 19.10 11.25 4.48
CA LYS A 207 19.75 10.11 5.16
C LYS A 207 19.68 10.21 6.70
N GLU A 208 19.45 11.42 7.22
CA GLU A 208 19.30 11.69 8.64
C GLU A 208 17.94 11.25 9.22
N LEU A 209 16.94 10.92 8.39
CA LEU A 209 15.64 10.42 8.85
C LEU A 209 15.72 8.92 9.22
N LYS A 210 16.48 8.62 10.28
CA LYS A 210 16.88 7.25 10.66
C LYS A 210 15.68 6.37 11.01
N ASN A 211 14.67 6.90 11.69
CA ASN A 211 13.48 6.13 12.07
C ASN A 211 12.70 5.72 10.83
N LEU A 212 12.55 6.63 9.88
CA LEU A 212 11.90 6.38 8.60
C LEU A 212 12.67 5.37 7.74
N TRP A 213 14.01 5.44 7.72
CA TRP A 213 14.82 4.47 6.99
C TRP A 213 14.81 3.08 7.62
N ARG A 214 14.83 2.97 8.95
CA ARG A 214 14.62 1.70 9.67
C ARG A 214 13.24 1.11 9.39
N TYR A 215 12.22 1.96 9.37
CA TYR A 215 10.86 1.59 9.00
C TYR A 215 10.78 1.03 7.57
N LEU A 216 11.37 1.73 6.58
CA LEU A 216 11.44 1.26 5.19
C LEU A 216 12.24 -0.04 5.05
N SER A 217 13.38 -0.16 5.74
CA SER A 217 14.20 -1.38 5.75
C SER A 217 13.40 -2.60 6.24
N THR A 218 12.60 -2.41 7.29
CA THR A 218 11.71 -3.46 7.80
C THR A 218 10.56 -3.75 6.82
N ALA A 219 9.98 -2.72 6.22
CA ALA A 219 8.91 -2.89 5.23
C ALA A 219 9.38 -3.68 4.01
N TYR A 220 10.60 -3.46 3.49
CA TYR A 220 11.15 -4.21 2.37
C TYR A 220 11.46 -5.68 2.68
N GLN A 221 11.40 -6.09 3.94
CA GLN A 221 11.46 -7.49 4.36
C GLN A 221 10.06 -8.08 4.59
N THR A 222 9.01 -7.27 4.48
CA THR A 222 7.64 -7.69 4.74
C THR A 222 6.95 -8.16 3.46
N LYS A 223 6.53 -9.44 3.46
CA LYS A 223 5.94 -10.11 2.30
C LYS A 223 4.75 -9.35 1.70
N ALA A 224 3.81 -8.90 2.53
CA ALA A 224 2.63 -8.18 2.06
C ALA A 224 2.99 -6.89 1.29
N PHE A 225 4.06 -6.18 1.69
CA PHE A 225 4.51 -5.00 0.96
C PHE A 225 5.21 -5.37 -0.34
N ILE A 226 6.18 -6.30 -0.30
CA ILE A 226 6.93 -6.73 -1.49
C ILE A 226 6.02 -7.31 -2.58
N GLN A 227 5.02 -8.11 -2.21
CA GLN A 227 4.10 -8.71 -3.17
C GLN A 227 3.19 -7.69 -3.86
N THR A 228 2.91 -6.56 -3.20
CA THR A 228 2.00 -5.52 -3.70
C THR A 228 2.72 -4.36 -4.38
N LEU A 229 4.05 -4.28 -4.33
CA LEU A 229 4.84 -3.20 -4.95
C LEU A 229 4.61 -3.12 -6.47
N PRO A 230 4.20 -1.96 -7.02
CA PRO A 230 4.27 -1.74 -8.46
C PRO A 230 5.73 -1.65 -8.93
N SER A 231 5.97 -1.82 -10.24
CA SER A 231 7.31 -1.62 -10.78
C SER A 231 7.73 -0.15 -10.72
N ASP A 232 9.03 0.12 -10.66
CA ASP A 232 9.54 1.48 -10.70
C ASP A 232 9.10 2.20 -11.98
N GLN A 233 9.06 1.48 -13.11
CA GLN A 233 8.65 2.03 -14.40
C GLN A 233 7.18 2.42 -14.42
N ASP A 234 6.29 1.61 -13.81
CA ASP A 234 4.88 1.96 -13.67
C ASP A 234 4.69 3.17 -12.76
N ILE A 235 5.48 3.30 -11.69
CA ILE A 235 5.48 4.51 -10.87
C ILE A 235 5.94 5.71 -11.70
N LYS A 236 7.05 5.62 -12.43
CA LYS A 236 7.54 6.73 -13.25
C LYS A 236 6.48 7.14 -14.29
N LEU A 237 5.87 6.19 -15.00
CA LEU A 237 4.81 6.45 -15.98
C LEU A 237 3.55 7.07 -15.36
N HIS A 238 3.21 6.72 -14.11
CA HIS A 238 2.09 7.34 -13.38
C HIS A 238 2.18 8.86 -13.28
N TYR A 239 3.40 9.40 -13.23
CA TYR A 239 3.67 10.83 -13.05
C TYR A 239 4.11 11.53 -14.33
N GLU A 240 4.27 10.85 -15.46
CA GLU A 240 4.81 11.42 -16.71
C GLU A 240 4.01 12.64 -17.21
N THR A 241 2.70 12.63 -17.00
CA THR A 241 1.79 13.73 -17.37
C THR A 241 1.56 14.73 -16.23
N LYS A 242 1.96 14.40 -15.00
CA LYS A 242 1.71 15.22 -13.79
C LYS A 242 2.93 16.01 -13.35
N ALA A 243 4.13 15.47 -13.56
CA ALA A 243 5.38 16.12 -13.21
C ALA A 243 5.72 17.21 -14.23
N THR A 244 6.36 18.28 -13.77
CA THR A 244 6.80 19.38 -14.63
C THR A 244 8.07 19.03 -15.40
N THR A 245 8.96 18.25 -14.80
CA THR A 245 10.16 17.73 -15.46
C THR A 245 9.80 16.60 -16.41
N LYS A 246 10.40 16.58 -17.60
CA LYS A 246 10.31 15.45 -18.53
C LYS A 246 11.53 14.55 -18.38
N LEU A 247 11.31 13.24 -18.39
CA LEU A 247 12.39 12.26 -18.37
C LEU A 247 13.00 12.16 -19.76
N GLU A 248 14.33 12.15 -19.84
CA GLU A 248 15.06 12.08 -21.12
C GLU A 248 14.98 10.70 -21.79
N LYS A 249 14.78 9.63 -20.99
CA LYS A 249 14.77 8.24 -21.47
C LYS A 249 13.35 7.72 -21.65
N THR A 250 13.14 6.90 -22.68
CA THR A 250 11.89 6.19 -22.90
C THR A 250 11.69 5.08 -21.86
N ILE A 251 10.90 5.38 -20.82
CA ILE A 251 10.60 4.47 -19.71
C ILE A 251 10.00 3.15 -20.19
N LYS A 252 9.24 3.16 -21.30
CA LYS A 252 8.59 1.97 -21.88
C LYS A 252 9.58 0.88 -22.30
N LEU A 253 10.84 1.24 -22.58
CA LEU A 253 11.89 0.31 -23.01
C LEU A 253 12.77 -0.16 -21.84
N GLU A 254 12.60 0.40 -20.64
CA GLU A 254 13.33 -0.05 -19.45
C GLU A 254 12.80 -1.40 -18.96
N GLY A 255 13.72 -2.28 -18.57
CA GLY A 255 13.38 -3.52 -17.86
C GLY A 255 12.70 -3.24 -16.52
N THR A 256 11.86 -4.18 -16.07
CA THR A 256 11.17 -4.08 -14.77
C THR A 256 12.16 -4.08 -13.62
N SER A 257 12.09 -3.06 -12.77
CA SER A 257 12.87 -2.95 -11.53
C SER A 257 11.99 -2.59 -10.33
N TYR A 258 12.54 -2.81 -9.13
CA TYR A 258 11.90 -2.47 -7.85
C TYR A 258 12.95 -1.85 -6.91
N SER A 259 12.78 -0.58 -6.57
CA SER A 259 13.68 0.13 -5.65
C SER A 259 13.37 -0.21 -4.20
N THR A 260 14.10 -1.17 -3.64
CA THR A 260 13.94 -1.66 -2.25
C THR A 260 15.24 -1.60 -1.44
N ASP A 261 16.32 -1.11 -2.05
CA ASP A 261 17.61 -0.89 -1.38
C ASP A 261 17.47 0.18 -0.28
N VAL A 262 18.22 -0.01 0.80
CA VAL A 262 18.40 0.97 1.87
C VAL A 262 19.89 1.12 2.08
N ASP A 263 20.39 2.35 1.99
CA ASP A 263 21.79 2.66 2.23
C ASP A 263 22.14 2.32 3.70
N PRO A 264 23.19 1.50 3.96
CA PRO A 264 23.64 1.21 5.32
C PRO A 264 23.93 2.46 6.17
N GLU A 265 24.38 3.57 5.55
CA GLU A 265 24.58 4.85 6.25
C GLU A 265 23.28 5.39 6.85
N CYS A 266 22.13 5.07 6.27
CA CYS A 266 20.82 5.45 6.80
C CYS A 266 20.42 4.64 8.04
N LEU A 267 21.12 3.56 8.37
CA LEU A 267 20.82 2.67 9.50
C LEU A 267 21.83 2.76 10.64
N ASN A 268 23.05 3.25 10.35
CA ASN A 268 24.08 3.46 11.37
C ASN A 268 23.78 4.74 12.18
N GLY A 269 23.84 4.63 13.50
CA GLY A 269 23.97 5.79 14.38
C GLY A 269 25.38 6.37 14.23
N GLU A 270 25.51 7.70 14.25
CA GLU A 270 26.83 8.32 14.41
C GLU A 270 27.42 7.82 15.72
N VAL A 271 28.40 6.92 15.62
CA VAL A 271 29.33 6.72 16.73
C VAL A 271 30.20 7.96 16.69
N GLU A 272 29.81 8.99 17.46
CA GLU A 272 30.76 10.04 17.83
C GLU A 272 31.95 9.33 18.48
N GLN A 273 33.05 9.23 17.74
CA GLN A 273 34.34 8.91 18.32
C GLN A 273 34.72 10.10 19.22
N GLN A 274 34.28 10.06 20.47
CA GLN A 274 34.99 10.76 21.53
C GLN A 274 36.28 9.99 21.80
N ASN A 275 37.32 10.34 21.05
CA ASN A 275 38.73 10.05 21.29
C ASN A 275 39.49 11.17 20.57
N GLY A 276 40.23 12.07 21.19
CA GLY A 276 40.65 12.25 22.56
C GLY A 276 41.67 13.39 22.53
N ASP A 277 41.72 14.20 23.59
CA ASP A 277 42.86 15.04 23.92
C ASP A 277 42.89 15.17 25.45
N GLU A 278 43.60 14.25 26.09
CA GLU A 278 44.28 14.45 27.38
C GLU A 278 45.74 14.03 27.22
#